data_AF-A0A6J1U4U4-F1
#
_entry.id   AF-A0A6J1U4U4-F1
#
_cell.length_a   1.000
_cell.length_b   1.000
_cell.length_c   1.000
_cell.angle_alpha   90.00
_cell.angle_beta   90.00
_cell.angle_gamma   90.00
#
_symmetry.space_group_name_H-M   'P 1'
#
loop_
_entity.id
_entity.type
_entity.pdbx_description
1 polymer ?
#
loop_
_entity_poly.entity_id
_entity_poly.type
_entity_poly.pdbx_seq_one_letter_code
_entity_poly.pdbx_strand_id
1 'polypeptide(L)'
;MGDLRRCLDSGEYGALKDCHLYESNFLQVTKAGDIATRVTMGIAASSTYLEMPDLMLLARPVPCLTERCECQCPEALPFPDEELQLFALLPLKFVRLYIHDEARFQLKVRLANGRTFYLQLLTHPLRQNEVFGHWVRLLYRLRFYRSNAPLTYEKETALHHRRHTFI
;
A
#
# COMPACT_ATOMS: atom_id res chain seq x y z
N MET A 1 0.67 16.25 4.03
CA MET A 1 0.09 15.69 2.79
C MET A 1 0.92 14.46 2.43
N GLY A 2 0.33 13.32 2.09
CA GLY A 2 1.13 12.12 1.78
C GLY A 2 1.66 12.11 0.36
N ASP A 3 2.62 11.21 0.11
CA ASP A 3 3.43 11.19 -1.12
C ASP A 3 2.61 10.83 -2.35
N LEU A 4 1.66 9.90 -2.21
CA LEU A 4 0.78 9.51 -3.30
C LEU A 4 -0.21 10.61 -3.63
N ARG A 5 -0.69 11.37 -2.63
CA ARG A 5 -1.52 12.55 -2.92
C ARG A 5 -0.76 13.57 -3.76
N ARG A 6 0.49 13.89 -3.40
CA ARG A 6 1.33 14.80 -4.18
C ARG A 6 1.55 14.31 -5.62
N CYS A 7 1.79 13.01 -5.79
CA CYS A 7 1.89 12.38 -7.10
C CYS A 7 0.61 12.53 -7.93
N LEU A 8 -0.57 12.37 -7.31
CA LEU A 8 -1.83 12.60 -8.00
C LEU A 8 -2.02 14.07 -8.36
N ASP A 9 -1.62 14.99 -7.49
CA ASP A 9 -1.76 16.42 -7.71
C ASP A 9 -0.86 16.90 -8.87
N SER A 10 0.34 16.34 -9.03
CA SER A 10 1.28 16.69 -10.12
C SER A 10 0.95 16.07 -11.48
N GLY A 11 0.30 14.90 -11.53
CA GLY A 11 0.01 14.21 -12.80
C GLY A 11 -1.38 14.48 -13.39
N GLU A 12 -1.73 13.81 -14.49
CA GLU A 12 -3.02 13.98 -15.20
C GLU A 12 -4.11 13.00 -14.69
N TYR A 13 -4.37 12.99 -13.39
CA TYR A 13 -5.26 11.99 -12.76
C TYR A 13 -6.73 12.45 -12.59
N GLY A 14 -7.09 13.61 -13.15
CA GLY A 14 -8.46 14.11 -13.20
C GLY A 14 -9.15 14.13 -11.83
N ALA A 15 -10.36 13.56 -11.75
CA ALA A 15 -11.20 13.55 -10.56
C ALA A 15 -10.57 12.85 -9.34
N LEU A 16 -9.54 12.00 -9.52
CA LEU A 16 -8.83 11.36 -8.40
C LEU A 16 -8.15 12.39 -7.49
N LYS A 17 -7.77 13.55 -8.03
CA LYS A 17 -7.20 14.66 -7.27
C LYS A 17 -8.18 15.25 -6.26
N ASP A 18 -9.48 15.10 -6.45
CA ASP A 18 -10.47 15.69 -5.54
C ASP A 18 -11.07 14.65 -4.58
N CYS A 19 -10.76 13.38 -4.78
CA CYS A 19 -11.28 12.28 -3.99
C CYS A 19 -10.53 12.10 -2.67
N HIS A 20 -11.22 11.58 -1.66
CA HIS A 20 -10.58 11.13 -0.42
C HIS A 20 -9.63 9.95 -0.70
N LEU A 21 -8.38 10.09 -0.24
CA LEU A 21 -7.33 9.10 -0.41
C LEU A 21 -6.86 8.59 0.94
N TYR A 22 -6.95 7.27 1.15
CA TYR A 22 -6.23 6.59 2.21
C TYR A 22 -4.93 6.06 1.64
N GLU A 23 -3.79 6.52 2.14
CA GLU A 23 -2.47 6.12 1.63
C GLU A 23 -1.53 5.69 2.75
N SER A 24 -0.62 4.77 2.46
CA SER A 24 0.51 4.41 3.32
C SER A 24 1.63 3.75 2.51
N ASN A 25 2.83 3.85 3.05
CA ASN A 25 4.00 3.17 2.52
C ASN A 25 4.05 1.73 3.06
N PHE A 26 4.45 0.80 2.19
CA PHE A 26 4.58 -0.62 2.48
C PHE A 26 5.88 -1.16 1.89
N LEU A 27 6.35 -2.26 2.47
CA LEU A 27 7.31 -3.16 1.85
C LEU A 27 6.54 -4.34 1.28
N GLN A 28 6.74 -4.61 0.00
CA GLN A 28 6.31 -5.89 -0.56
C GLN A 28 7.26 -6.97 -0.04
N VAL A 29 6.70 -7.95 0.66
CA VAL A 29 7.43 -9.07 1.23
C VAL A 29 7.08 -10.37 0.51
N THR A 30 8.06 -11.27 0.37
CA THR A 30 7.80 -12.63 -0.11
C THR A 30 7.09 -13.44 0.97
N LYS A 31 6.59 -14.64 0.62
CA LYS A 31 6.08 -15.58 1.64
C LYS A 31 7.13 -15.99 2.67
N ALA A 32 8.42 -15.93 2.30
CA ALA A 32 9.53 -16.23 3.19
C ALA A 32 9.89 -15.03 4.11
N GLY A 33 9.27 -13.87 3.89
CA GLY A 33 9.53 -12.64 4.67
C GLY A 33 10.63 -11.76 4.10
N ASP A 34 11.22 -12.13 2.97
CA ASP A 34 12.25 -11.32 2.32
C ASP A 34 11.65 -10.03 1.75
N ILE A 35 12.38 -8.93 1.91
CA ILE A 35 11.98 -7.62 1.38
C ILE A 35 12.26 -7.60 -0.12
N ALA A 36 11.23 -7.35 -0.92
CA ALA A 36 11.37 -7.24 -2.37
C ALA A 36 11.48 -5.78 -2.81
N THR A 37 10.46 -4.97 -2.52
CA THR A 37 10.36 -3.60 -3.06
C THR A 37 9.56 -2.68 -2.13
N ARG A 38 9.88 -1.38 -2.14
CA ARG A 38 9.04 -0.35 -1.49
C ARG A 38 7.88 0.02 -2.41
N VAL A 39 6.68 0.11 -1.85
CA VAL A 39 5.47 0.46 -2.59
C VAL A 39 4.59 1.37 -1.73
N THR A 40 4.00 2.38 -2.33
CA THR A 40 2.96 3.19 -1.69
C THR A 40 1.63 2.72 -2.20
N MET A 41 0.74 2.35 -1.27
CA MET A 41 -0.60 1.87 -1.58
C MET A 41 -1.61 2.93 -1.19
N GLY A 42 -2.53 3.21 -2.12
CA GLY A 42 -3.67 4.09 -1.95
C GLY A 42 -5.01 3.36 -2.12
N ILE A 43 -6.04 3.82 -1.41
CA ILE A 43 -7.44 3.47 -1.64
C ILE A 43 -8.22 4.77 -1.79
N ALA A 44 -8.87 4.95 -2.94
CA ALA A 44 -9.65 6.14 -3.25
C ALA A 44 -10.91 5.78 -4.04
N ALA A 45 -11.83 6.74 -4.09
CA ALA A 45 -12.92 6.72 -5.05
C ALA A 45 -12.42 7.17 -6.43
N SER A 46 -12.98 6.60 -7.49
CA SER A 46 -12.77 7.02 -8.88
C SER A 46 -13.46 8.35 -9.22
N SER A 47 -14.43 8.76 -8.40
CA SER A 47 -15.21 9.98 -8.56
C SER A 47 -15.64 10.53 -7.21
N THR A 48 -15.75 11.86 -7.11
CA THR A 48 -16.22 12.56 -5.91
C THR A 48 -17.69 12.27 -5.58
N TYR A 49 -18.46 11.73 -6.53
CA TYR A 49 -19.85 11.32 -6.32
C TYR A 49 -20.00 9.96 -5.63
N LEU A 50 -18.91 9.20 -5.46
CA LEU A 50 -18.96 7.90 -4.80
C LEU A 50 -18.74 8.05 -3.29
N GLU A 51 -19.68 7.54 -2.50
CA GLU A 51 -19.56 7.51 -1.04
C GLU A 51 -18.49 6.51 -0.54
N MET A 52 -18.13 5.53 -1.37
CA MET A 52 -17.19 4.46 -1.01
C MET A 52 -16.07 4.36 -2.04
N PRO A 53 -14.81 4.18 -1.61
CA PRO A 53 -13.71 3.93 -2.53
C PRO A 53 -13.91 2.62 -3.31
N ASP A 54 -13.59 2.69 -4.59
CA ASP A 54 -13.71 1.60 -5.56
C ASP A 54 -12.39 1.34 -6.33
N LEU A 55 -11.33 2.10 -6.04
CA LEU A 55 -10.01 1.97 -6.64
C LEU A 55 -8.92 1.73 -5.60
N MET A 56 -7.98 0.85 -5.97
CA MET A 56 -6.69 0.71 -5.33
C MET A 56 -5.61 1.27 -6.25
N LEU A 57 -4.74 2.10 -5.68
CA LEU A 57 -3.63 2.74 -6.36
C LEU A 57 -2.32 2.15 -5.84
N LEU A 58 -1.39 1.86 -6.74
CA LEU A 58 -0.03 1.47 -6.38
C LEU A 58 0.97 2.35 -7.08
N ALA A 59 1.88 2.90 -6.29
CA ALA A 59 2.99 3.69 -6.77
C ALA A 59 4.30 3.19 -6.17
N ARG A 60 5.40 3.46 -6.87
CA ARG A 60 6.76 3.13 -6.41
C ARG A 60 7.62 4.38 -6.44
N PRO A 61 8.59 4.51 -5.53
CA PRO A 61 9.60 5.54 -5.66
C PRO A 61 10.46 5.28 -6.90
N VAL A 62 10.75 6.34 -7.65
CA VAL A 62 11.71 6.38 -8.74
C VAL A 62 12.69 7.53 -8.47
N PRO A 63 13.97 7.38 -8.83
CA PRO A 63 14.91 8.50 -8.74
C PRO A 63 14.40 9.67 -9.59
N CYS A 64 14.32 10.88 -9.03
CA CYS A 64 13.97 12.04 -9.81
C CYS A 64 15.06 12.29 -10.86
N LEU A 65 14.65 12.39 -12.12
CA LEU A 65 15.51 12.69 -13.27
C LEU A 65 15.59 14.19 -13.53
N THR A 66 15.28 15.06 -12.56
CA THR A 66 15.48 16.50 -12.74
C THR A 66 16.91 16.71 -13.20
N GLU A 67 17.01 17.15 -14.46
CA GLU A 67 18.24 17.54 -15.10
C GLU A 67 18.99 18.41 -14.11
N ARG A 68 20.20 17.97 -13.74
CA ARG A 68 21.09 18.81 -12.95
C ARG A 68 21.07 20.17 -13.61
N CYS A 69 20.72 21.21 -12.85
CA CYS A 69 20.72 22.56 -13.38
C CYS A 69 22.04 22.77 -14.14
N GLU A 70 21.98 23.20 -15.40
CA GLU A 70 23.19 23.57 -16.16
C GLU A 70 23.89 24.78 -15.53
N CYS A 71 23.28 25.40 -14.52
CA CYS A 71 23.90 26.37 -13.65
C CYS A 71 24.87 25.70 -12.67
N GLN A 72 26.12 26.16 -12.62
CA GLN A 72 27.16 25.77 -11.66
C GLN A 72 26.82 26.23 -10.22
N CYS A 73 25.69 25.81 -9.69
CA CYS A 73 25.31 26.05 -8.30
C CYS A 73 25.83 24.89 -7.43
N PRO A 74 26.62 25.15 -6.37
CA PRO A 74 27.22 24.11 -5.52
C PRO A 74 26.26 23.34 -4.60
N GLU A 75 24.95 23.53 -4.74
CA GLU A 75 23.94 23.07 -3.77
C GLU A 75 23.05 21.97 -4.38
N ALA A 76 23.69 20.93 -4.90
CA ALA A 76 22.98 19.66 -5.09
C ALA A 76 22.69 19.08 -3.71
N LEU A 77 21.43 19.06 -3.29
CA LEU A 77 21.00 18.34 -2.09
C LEU A 77 21.55 16.90 -2.15
N PRO A 78 22.12 16.38 -1.05
CA PRO A 78 22.89 15.12 -1.06
C PRO A 78 22.05 13.85 -1.28
N PHE A 79 20.75 13.99 -1.51
CA PHE A 79 19.84 12.87 -1.75
C PHE A 79 19.09 13.15 -3.04
N PRO A 80 19.05 12.20 -4.00
CA PRO A 80 18.12 12.32 -5.11
C PRO A 80 16.72 12.36 -4.51
N ASP A 81 15.99 13.44 -4.73
CA ASP A 81 14.57 13.46 -4.40
C ASP A 81 13.93 12.26 -5.11
N GLU A 82 13.30 11.36 -4.36
CA GLU A 82 12.59 10.22 -4.95
C GLU A 82 11.19 10.71 -5.32
N GLU A 83 10.87 10.67 -6.61
CA GLU A 83 9.52 10.96 -7.08
C GLU A 83 8.68 9.68 -7.03
N LEU A 84 7.41 9.81 -6.68
CA LEU A 84 6.50 8.68 -6.70
C LEU A 84 5.92 8.51 -8.11
N GLN A 85 6.06 7.34 -8.71
CA GLN A 85 5.43 6.99 -9.97
C GLN A 85 4.28 6.00 -9.75
N LEU A 86 3.07 6.41 -10.12
CA LEU A 86 1.92 5.52 -10.17
C LEU A 86 2.12 4.47 -11.27
N PHE A 87 2.00 3.18 -10.93
CA PHE A 87 2.16 2.09 -11.90
C PHE A 87 0.94 1.17 -11.98
N ALA A 88 -0.02 1.27 -11.05
CA ALA A 88 -1.27 0.53 -11.16
C ALA A 88 -2.47 1.30 -10.57
N LEU A 89 -3.56 1.25 -11.32
CA LEU A 89 -4.91 1.62 -10.91
C LEU A 89 -5.78 0.36 -11.02
N LEU A 90 -6.21 -0.17 -9.88
CA LEU A 90 -6.87 -1.46 -9.81
C LEU A 90 -8.30 -1.28 -9.26
N PRO A 91 -9.34 -1.53 -10.07
CA PRO A 91 -10.71 -1.58 -9.57
C PRO A 91 -10.83 -2.61 -8.46
N LEU A 92 -11.33 -2.17 -7.30
CA LEU A 92 -11.46 -3.03 -6.13
C LEU A 92 -12.33 -4.25 -6.42
N LYS A 93 -13.20 -4.26 -7.43
CA LYS A 93 -13.97 -5.46 -7.87
C LYS A 93 -13.10 -6.63 -8.30
N PHE A 94 -11.84 -6.36 -8.64
CA PHE A 94 -10.84 -7.36 -9.01
C PHE A 94 -9.74 -7.55 -7.97
N VAL A 95 -9.89 -6.92 -6.79
CA VAL A 95 -8.91 -6.98 -5.71
C VAL A 95 -9.57 -7.47 -4.43
N ARG A 96 -8.96 -8.46 -3.79
CA ARG A 96 -9.33 -8.93 -2.46
C ARG A 96 -8.23 -8.54 -1.47
N LEU A 97 -8.63 -7.90 -0.38
CA LEU A 97 -7.73 -7.39 0.66
C LEU A 97 -7.98 -8.11 1.99
N TYR A 98 -6.90 -8.60 2.60
CA TYR A 98 -6.93 -9.37 3.83
C TYR A 98 -5.92 -8.84 4.82
N ILE A 99 -6.23 -9.01 6.11
CA ILE A 99 -5.23 -8.95 7.17
C ILE A 99 -4.51 -10.29 7.17
N HIS A 100 -3.18 -10.27 6.99
CA HIS A 100 -2.37 -11.49 6.97
C HIS A 100 -1.74 -11.77 8.33
N ASP A 101 -1.05 -10.77 8.88
CA ASP A 101 -0.40 -10.87 10.18
C ASP A 101 -0.46 -9.50 10.86
N GLU A 102 -1.26 -9.39 11.92
CA GLU A 102 -1.41 -8.13 12.67
C GLU A 102 -0.16 -7.78 13.47
N ALA A 103 0.56 -8.77 14.00
CA ALA A 103 1.77 -8.55 14.78
C ALA A 103 2.91 -7.99 13.90
N ARG A 104 2.92 -8.37 12.62
CA ARG A 104 3.85 -7.82 11.62
C ARG A 104 3.27 -6.65 10.81
N PHE A 105 2.05 -6.20 11.09
CA PHE A 105 1.35 -5.16 10.33
C PHE A 105 1.28 -5.46 8.82
N GLN A 106 0.95 -6.71 8.47
CA GLN A 106 0.93 -7.22 7.10
C GLN A 106 -0.48 -7.37 6.53
N LEU A 107 -0.65 -6.87 5.32
CA LEU A 107 -1.80 -7.09 4.46
C LEU A 107 -1.49 -8.13 3.38
N LYS A 108 -2.50 -8.90 2.97
CA LYS A 108 -2.46 -9.78 1.80
C LYS A 108 -3.40 -9.23 0.74
N VAL A 109 -2.86 -9.04 -0.46
CA VAL A 109 -3.59 -8.55 -1.65
C VAL A 109 -3.67 -9.69 -2.64
N ARG A 110 -4.88 -10.10 -3.03
CA ARG A 110 -5.11 -11.12 -4.05
C ARG A 110 -5.87 -10.50 -5.22
N LEU A 111 -5.28 -10.57 -6.40
CA LEU A 111 -5.88 -10.11 -7.64
C LEU A 111 -6.77 -11.20 -8.25
N ALA A 112 -7.71 -10.79 -9.11
CA ALA A 112 -8.60 -11.71 -9.82
C ALA A 112 -7.86 -12.73 -10.71
N ASN A 113 -6.67 -12.37 -11.21
CA ASN A 113 -5.79 -13.28 -11.97
C ASN A 113 -5.05 -14.32 -11.11
N GLY A 114 -5.32 -14.37 -9.80
CA GLY A 114 -4.69 -15.30 -8.86
C GLY A 114 -3.36 -14.83 -8.26
N ARG A 115 -2.75 -13.76 -8.78
CA ARG A 115 -1.51 -13.21 -8.20
C ARG A 115 -1.78 -12.69 -6.79
N THR A 116 -0.86 -13.00 -5.88
CA THR A 116 -0.95 -12.64 -4.46
C THR A 116 0.32 -11.91 -4.04
N PHE A 117 0.13 -10.82 -3.29
CA PHE A 117 1.20 -9.99 -2.75
C PHE A 117 0.99 -9.82 -1.25
N TYR A 118 2.09 -9.71 -0.51
CA TYR A 118 2.08 -9.43 0.91
C TYR A 118 2.74 -8.07 1.12
N LEU A 119 2.07 -7.19 1.87
CA LEU A 119 2.48 -5.82 2.08
C LEU A 119 2.64 -5.58 3.58
N GLN A 120 3.86 -5.36 4.03
CA GLN A 120 4.17 -5.00 5.41
C GLN A 120 4.20 -3.48 5.57
N LEU A 121 3.49 -2.94 6.55
CA LEU A 121 3.40 -1.51 6.76
C LEU A 121 4.78 -0.90 7.05
N LEU A 122 5.16 0.09 6.26
CA LEU A 122 6.37 0.87 6.43
C LEU A 122 6.01 2.26 6.95
N THR A 123 6.12 2.45 8.25
CA THR A 123 5.92 3.74 8.91
C THR A 123 6.76 3.82 10.18
N HIS A 124 6.82 4.99 10.80
CA HIS A 124 7.54 5.18 12.05
C HIS A 124 7.01 4.20 13.12
N PRO A 125 7.88 3.48 13.88
CA PRO A 125 7.45 2.44 14.81
C PRO A 125 6.38 2.87 15.80
N LEU A 126 6.48 4.10 16.33
CA LEU A 126 5.49 4.68 17.25
C LEU A 126 4.08 4.84 16.66
N ARG A 127 3.95 4.88 15.32
CA ARG A 127 2.68 5.10 14.60
C ARG A 127 2.15 3.83 13.92
N GLN A 128 2.87 2.71 13.97
CA GLN A 128 2.48 1.49 13.27
C GLN A 128 1.09 1.00 13.68
N ASN A 129 0.81 0.91 14.98
CA ASN A 129 -0.50 0.48 15.49
C ASN A 129 -1.64 1.41 15.05
N GLU A 130 -1.42 2.72 15.11
CA GLU A 130 -2.40 3.74 14.72
C GLU A 130 -2.73 3.62 13.23
N VAL A 131 -1.69 3.64 12.39
CA VAL A 131 -1.81 3.60 10.92
C VAL A 131 -2.38 2.25 10.46
N PHE A 132 -1.89 1.14 11.00
CA PHE A 132 -2.43 -0.18 10.67
C PHE A 132 -3.87 -0.32 11.15
N GLY A 133 -4.22 0.23 12.30
CA GLY A 133 -5.59 0.30 12.79
C GLY A 133 -6.53 1.06 11.85
N HIS A 134 -6.05 2.11 11.17
CA HIS A 134 -6.81 2.77 10.10
C HIS A 134 -7.04 1.86 8.90
N TRP A 135 -6.02 1.10 8.47
CA TRP A 135 -6.17 0.10 7.42
C TRP A 135 -7.17 -0.99 7.78
N VAL A 136 -7.09 -1.54 8.99
CA VAL A 136 -8.03 -2.54 9.50
C VAL A 136 -9.47 -2.00 9.43
N ARG A 137 -9.72 -0.79 9.98
CA ARG A 137 -11.04 -0.14 9.93
C ARG A 137 -11.51 0.15 8.51
N LEU A 138 -10.62 0.57 7.61
CA LEU A 138 -10.94 0.77 6.20
C LEU A 138 -11.36 -0.55 5.54
N LEU A 139 -10.60 -1.63 5.73
CA LEU A 139 -10.93 -2.94 5.18
C LEU A 139 -12.27 -3.44 5.69
N TYR A 140 -12.58 -3.28 6.99
CA TYR A 140 -13.89 -3.61 7.55
C TYR A 140 -15.03 -2.85 6.87
N ARG A 141 -14.88 -1.54 6.64
CA ARG A 141 -15.88 -0.75 5.91
C ARG A 141 -16.04 -1.24 4.46
N LEU A 142 -14.94 -1.41 3.74
CA LEU A 142 -14.95 -1.95 2.37
C LEU A 142 -15.65 -3.31 2.26
N ARG A 143 -15.63 -4.12 3.31
CA ARG A 143 -16.32 -5.42 3.37
C ARG A 143 -17.82 -5.25 3.54
N PHE A 144 -18.23 -4.40 4.49
CA PHE A 144 -19.64 -4.19 4.80
C PHE A 144 -20.44 -3.68 3.59
N TYR A 145 -19.87 -2.74 2.83
CA TYR A 145 -20.52 -2.20 1.64
C TYR A 145 -20.47 -3.12 0.42
N ARG A 146 -19.71 -4.22 0.49
CA ARG A 146 -19.57 -5.20 -0.60
C ARG A 146 -20.26 -6.49 -0.19
N SER A 147 -21.58 -6.51 -0.32
CA SER A 147 -22.49 -7.60 0.01
C SER A 147 -22.19 -8.97 -0.63
N ASN A 148 -21.11 -9.13 -1.41
CA ASN A 148 -20.67 -10.39 -2.05
C ASN A 148 -19.16 -10.73 -1.90
N ALA A 149 -18.41 -10.12 -0.98
CA ALA A 149 -16.97 -10.42 -0.81
C ALA A 149 -16.71 -11.37 0.37
N PRO A 150 -16.45 -12.68 0.15
CA PRO A 150 -16.12 -13.58 1.25
C PRO A 150 -14.72 -13.28 1.77
N LEU A 151 -14.67 -13.10 3.08
CA LEU A 151 -13.46 -12.98 3.85
C LEU A 151 -13.19 -14.32 4.48
N THR A 152 -12.21 -15.02 3.95
CA THR A 152 -11.56 -16.06 4.72
C THR A 152 -10.48 -15.35 5.53
N TYR A 153 -10.70 -15.26 6.83
CA TYR A 153 -9.60 -15.05 7.77
C TYR A 153 -8.76 -16.32 7.74
N GLU A 154 -7.76 -16.38 6.86
CA GLU A 154 -6.71 -17.38 6.99
C GLU A 154 -5.82 -16.93 8.15
N LYS A 155 -6.23 -17.24 9.38
CA LYS A 155 -5.28 -17.40 10.48
C LYS A 155 -4.45 -18.61 10.09
N GLU A 156 -3.33 -18.40 9.42
CA GLU A 156 -2.35 -19.46 9.27
C GLU A 156 -1.82 -19.71 10.69
N THR A 157 -2.40 -20.71 11.37
CA THR A 157 -1.86 -21.19 12.63
C THR A 157 -0.46 -21.68 12.32
N ALA A 158 0.54 -20.86 12.61
CA ALA A 158 1.91 -21.29 12.67
C ALA A 158 1.98 -22.37 13.76
N LEU A 159 1.83 -23.63 13.35
CA LEU A 159 2.26 -24.77 14.13
C LEU A 159 3.76 -24.60 14.28
N HIS A 160 4.17 -23.92 15.34
CA HIS A 160 5.53 -23.88 15.82
C HIS A 160 5.95 -25.34 16.01
N HIS A 161 6.70 -25.87 15.04
CA HIS A 161 7.50 -27.06 15.24
C HIS A 161 8.59 -26.68 16.24
N ARG A 162 8.20 -26.72 17.51
CA ARG A 162 9.12 -26.77 18.64
C ARG A 162 9.86 -28.09 18.49
N ARG A 163 10.98 -28.07 17.78
CA ARG A 163 11.99 -29.12 17.90
C ARG A 163 12.50 -29.05 19.33
N HIS A 164 11.80 -29.76 20.21
CA HIS A 164 12.38 -30.29 21.44
C HIS A 164 13.43 -31.30 21.00
N THR A 165 14.67 -30.84 20.87
CA THR A 165 15.81 -31.73 20.92
C THR A 165 16.03 -32.03 22.41
N PHE A 166 15.49 -33.16 22.84
CA PHE A 166 15.97 -33.84 24.04
C PHE A 166 17.11 -34.78 23.64
N ILE A 167 18.02 -34.95 24.60
CA ILE A 167 19.25 -35.76 24.62
C ILE A 167 20.47 -35.01 24.08
#